data_AF-A0A0X1T6E0-F1
#
_entry.id   AF-A0A0X1T6E0-F1
#
_cell.length_a   1.000
_cell.length_b   1.000
_cell.length_c   1.000
_cell.angle_alpha   90.00
_cell.angle_beta   90.00
_cell.angle_gamma   90.00
#
_symmetry.space_group_name_H-M   'P 1'
#
loop_
_entity.id
_entity.type
_entity.pdbx_description
1 polymer ?
#
loop_
_entity_poly.entity_id
_entity_poly.type
_entity_poly.pdbx_seq_one_letter_code
_entity_poly.pdbx_strand_id
1 'polypeptide(L)'
;MGTGVKTSGLDSIQGLTMSFYYQVTNVKNLFSIKLYGLAPRVNRPAGLAQGATAQDRTASEAGKVESFVREFLFKILKDGHSIESILQAANPGIILEPPLITGEIDYSTTPPTRIDNLWLDANSQEYIERYCKLLGKGTVNKSSFKALKLDTYTNYKKAYASLARAFIAINPDHFLTQLAIRHVRTYYEIEFMVAGTNIYFFDQQNMIINYGGYVKTIGGGLYEKMALLRVHQSNLGKLYPDSAQGNAVTSKNSVPATAIEFIIGASLESVNTGTIFNNGEWHALSTISFTKLSEHLPAITKS
;
A
#
# COMPACT_ATOMS: atom_id res chain seq x y z
N MET A 1 27.36 43.86 -11.61
CA MET A 1 26.15 43.88 -10.76
C MET A 1 25.75 42.45 -10.50
N GLY A 2 26.21 41.89 -9.38
CA GLY A 2 25.89 40.52 -8.96
C GLY A 2 24.70 40.53 -8.03
N THR A 3 23.60 39.90 -8.44
CA THR A 3 22.44 39.66 -7.58
C THR A 3 22.64 38.33 -6.87
N GLY A 4 23.05 38.43 -5.60
CA GLY A 4 23.15 37.30 -4.69
C GLY A 4 21.79 36.65 -4.46
N VAL A 5 21.75 35.34 -4.71
CA VAL A 5 20.65 34.48 -4.28
C VAL A 5 20.84 34.22 -2.79
N LYS A 6 19.93 34.73 -1.96
CA LYS A 6 19.83 34.38 -0.54
C LYS A 6 19.38 32.91 -0.44
N THR A 7 20.32 31.99 -0.28
CA THR A 7 20.06 30.68 0.32
C THR A 7 20.03 30.85 1.83
N SER A 8 18.88 31.24 2.38
CA SER A 8 18.66 31.29 3.83
C SER A 8 17.64 30.25 4.24
N GLY A 9 18.11 29.20 4.93
CA GLY A 9 17.29 28.56 5.97
C GLY A 9 16.95 27.08 5.85
N LEU A 10 17.79 26.22 5.25
CA LEU A 10 17.57 24.76 5.31
C LEU A 10 18.73 23.94 5.91
N ASP A 11 19.87 24.56 6.24
CA ASP A 11 21.05 23.84 6.73
C ASP A 11 21.22 23.82 8.26
N SER A 12 20.15 23.82 9.05
CA SER A 12 20.28 23.70 10.52
C SER A 12 19.17 22.93 11.23
N ILE A 13 18.82 21.74 10.72
CA ILE A 13 18.19 20.70 11.55
C ILE A 13 19.11 19.46 11.58
N GLN A 14 20.39 19.68 11.93
CA GLN A 14 21.22 18.62 12.48
C GLN A 14 21.00 18.63 13.99
N GLY A 15 20.28 17.63 14.54
CA GLY A 15 20.36 17.33 15.97
C GLY A 15 19.08 17.04 16.75
N LEU A 16 17.90 16.98 16.15
CA LEU A 16 16.76 16.33 16.81
C LEU A 16 16.74 14.85 16.40
N THR A 17 17.54 14.04 17.09
CA THR A 17 17.42 12.59 17.01
C THR A 17 15.99 12.19 17.34
N MET A 18 15.26 11.70 16.34
CA MET A 18 13.88 11.26 16.52
C MET A 18 13.85 10.12 17.54
N SER A 19 13.44 10.45 18.76
CA SER A 19 13.50 9.49 19.86
C SER A 19 12.46 8.38 19.69
N PHE A 20 11.35 8.66 19.00
CA PHE A 20 10.24 7.73 18.87
C PHE A 20 9.79 7.53 17.42
N TYR A 21 9.32 6.32 17.16
CA TYR A 21 8.58 5.95 15.98
C TYR A 21 7.19 5.46 16.37
N TYR A 22 6.23 5.65 15.48
CA TYR A 22 4.81 5.53 15.76
C TYR A 22 4.14 4.47 14.90
N GLN A 23 3.13 3.80 15.45
CA GLN A 23 2.28 2.87 14.73
C GLN A 23 0.82 3.08 15.13
N VAL A 24 -0.12 2.83 14.23
CA VAL A 24 -1.56 2.90 14.50
C VAL A 24 -2.17 1.51 14.43
N THR A 25 -3.04 1.20 15.37
CA THR A 25 -3.79 -0.07 15.39
C THR A 25 -5.20 0.13 15.94
N ASN A 26 -6.08 -0.85 15.75
CA ASN A 26 -7.33 -0.91 16.47
C ASN A 26 -7.09 -1.27 17.96
N VAL A 27 -7.85 -0.67 18.88
CA VAL A 27 -7.79 -0.94 20.32
C VAL A 27 -7.93 -2.43 20.65
N LYS A 28 -8.74 -3.19 19.89
CA LYS A 28 -8.90 -4.64 20.07
C LYS A 28 -7.60 -5.43 19.95
N ASN A 29 -6.62 -4.88 19.24
CA ASN A 29 -5.33 -5.53 19.06
C ASN A 29 -4.38 -5.29 20.23
N LEU A 30 -4.64 -4.30 21.12
CA LEU A 30 -3.76 -3.99 22.25
C LEU A 30 -3.56 -5.17 23.18
N PHE A 31 -4.59 -6.01 23.38
CA PHE A 31 -4.47 -7.24 24.16
C PHE A 31 -3.41 -8.19 23.58
N SER A 32 -3.51 -8.45 22.27
CA SER A 32 -2.56 -9.33 21.57
C SER A 32 -1.15 -8.74 21.58
N ILE A 33 -1.03 -7.43 21.36
CA ILE A 33 0.26 -6.72 21.38
C ILE A 33 0.85 -6.72 22.79
N LYS A 34 0.04 -6.64 23.85
CA LYS A 34 0.52 -6.74 25.23
C LYS A 34 1.11 -8.13 25.53
N LEU A 35 0.48 -9.19 25.04
CA LEU A 35 0.94 -10.57 25.26
C LEU A 35 2.18 -10.93 24.43
N TYR A 36 2.24 -10.48 23.18
CA TYR A 36 3.21 -10.97 22.20
C TYR A 36 4.16 -9.89 21.68
N GLY A 37 3.99 -8.64 22.10
CA GLY A 37 4.67 -7.49 21.53
C GLY A 37 4.15 -7.12 20.14
N LEU A 38 4.82 -6.14 19.52
CA LEU A 38 4.71 -5.92 18.08
C LEU A 38 5.67 -6.86 17.39
N ALA A 39 5.16 -7.91 16.77
CA ALA A 39 5.96 -8.85 15.99
C ALA A 39 5.52 -8.83 14.52
N PRO A 40 6.36 -9.24 13.54
CA PRO A 40 5.86 -9.64 12.24
C PRO A 40 4.76 -10.69 12.39
N ARG A 41 3.76 -10.72 11.49
CA ARG A 41 2.66 -11.70 11.56
C ARG A 41 3.16 -13.15 11.58
N VAL A 42 4.22 -13.46 10.82
CA VAL A 42 4.84 -14.80 10.80
C VAL A 42 5.32 -15.25 12.18
N ASN A 43 5.53 -14.31 13.11
CA ASN A 43 5.98 -14.54 14.48
C ASN A 43 4.86 -14.36 15.52
N ARG A 44 3.62 -14.06 15.09
CA ARG A 44 2.45 -13.93 15.99
C ARG A 44 1.68 -15.26 16.03
N PRO A 45 1.08 -15.63 17.18
CA PRO A 45 0.12 -16.72 17.20
C PRO A 45 -1.07 -16.39 16.28
N ALA A 46 -1.65 -17.43 15.66
CA ALA A 46 -2.76 -17.29 14.73
C ALA A 46 -3.92 -16.53 15.41
N GLY A 47 -4.27 -15.37 14.87
CA GLY A 47 -5.35 -14.51 15.37
C GLY A 47 -6.40 -14.25 14.29
N LEU A 48 -7.65 -13.97 14.72
CA LEU A 48 -8.82 -13.77 13.86
C LEU A 48 -8.94 -12.35 13.28
N ALA A 49 -8.04 -11.41 13.62
CA ALA A 49 -8.15 -10.05 13.13
C ALA A 49 -7.78 -9.99 11.64
N GLN A 50 -8.80 -9.85 10.78
CA GLN A 50 -8.59 -9.45 9.38
C GLN A 50 -7.82 -8.13 9.34
N GLY A 51 -6.70 -8.11 8.63
CA GLY A 51 -5.93 -6.88 8.39
C GLY A 51 -6.65 -5.95 7.40
N ALA A 52 -6.29 -4.66 7.43
CA ALA A 52 -6.81 -3.64 6.52
C ALA A 52 -6.72 -4.05 5.03
N THR A 53 -5.69 -4.82 4.69
CA THR A 53 -5.42 -5.34 3.34
C THR A 53 -6.54 -6.17 2.74
N ALA A 54 -7.33 -6.91 3.52
CA ALA A 54 -8.44 -7.71 2.98
C ALA A 54 -9.64 -6.85 2.58
N GLN A 55 -9.96 -5.83 3.38
CA GLN A 55 -11.04 -4.89 3.09
C GLN A 55 -10.65 -3.95 1.94
N ASP A 56 -9.42 -3.44 1.95
CA ASP A 56 -8.88 -2.61 0.87
C ASP A 56 -8.85 -3.36 -0.47
N ARG A 57 -8.48 -4.66 -0.44
CA ARG A 57 -8.56 -5.54 -1.61
C ARG A 57 -9.98 -5.62 -2.14
N THR A 58 -10.96 -5.93 -1.30
CA THR A 58 -12.36 -6.09 -1.72
C THR A 58 -12.91 -4.81 -2.33
N ALA A 59 -12.58 -3.66 -1.74
CA ALA A 59 -13.06 -2.36 -2.23
C ALA A 59 -12.36 -1.87 -3.50
N SER A 60 -11.11 -2.27 -3.73
CA SER A 60 -10.24 -1.67 -4.76
C SER A 60 -9.83 -2.61 -5.89
N GLU A 61 -10.04 -3.93 -5.78
CA GLU A 61 -9.61 -4.93 -6.78
C GLU A 61 -10.21 -4.60 -8.15
N ALA A 62 -11.52 -4.34 -8.24
CA ALA A 62 -12.17 -3.99 -9.51
C ALA A 62 -11.58 -2.74 -10.17
N GLY A 63 -11.33 -1.69 -9.39
CA GLY A 63 -10.74 -0.44 -9.89
C GLY A 63 -9.29 -0.61 -10.35
N LYS A 64 -8.51 -1.46 -9.68
CA LYS A 64 -7.14 -1.78 -10.10
C LYS A 64 -7.13 -2.63 -11.37
N VAL A 65 -8.02 -3.61 -11.49
CA VAL A 65 -8.18 -4.42 -12.71
C VAL A 65 -8.56 -3.53 -13.89
N GLU A 66 -9.52 -2.61 -13.70
CA GLU A 66 -9.86 -1.60 -14.70
C GLU A 66 -8.64 -0.75 -15.11
N SER A 67 -7.87 -0.24 -14.15
CA SER A 67 -6.69 0.59 -14.44
C SER A 67 -5.66 -0.17 -15.27
N PHE A 68 -5.39 -1.42 -14.89
CA PHE A 68 -4.47 -2.29 -15.59
C PHE A 68 -4.93 -2.53 -17.04
N VAL A 69 -6.18 -2.98 -17.24
CA VAL A 69 -6.74 -3.20 -18.59
C VAL A 69 -6.72 -1.90 -19.41
N ARG A 70 -7.06 -0.77 -18.81
CA ARG A 70 -7.03 0.54 -19.46
C ARG A 70 -5.65 0.90 -20.00
N GLU A 71 -4.61 0.70 -19.20
CA GLU A 71 -3.23 0.99 -19.58
C GLU A 71 -2.77 0.12 -20.75
N PHE A 72 -3.14 -1.16 -20.77
CA PHE A 72 -2.79 -2.06 -21.87
C PHE A 72 -3.58 -1.84 -23.13
N LEU A 73 -4.89 -1.63 -23.03
CA LEU A 73 -5.71 -1.25 -24.19
C LEU A 73 -5.13 0.02 -24.83
N PHE A 74 -4.75 1.01 -24.02
CA PHE A 74 -4.11 2.22 -24.55
C PHE A 74 -2.81 1.91 -25.30
N LYS A 75 -1.93 1.07 -24.75
CA LYS A 75 -0.68 0.66 -25.40
C LYS A 75 -0.93 -0.04 -26.73
N ILE A 76 -1.79 -1.05 -26.75
CA ILE A 76 -2.08 -1.88 -27.93
C ILE A 76 -2.76 -1.05 -29.03
N LEU A 77 -3.70 -0.17 -28.68
CA LEU A 77 -4.34 0.73 -29.63
C LEU A 77 -3.36 1.76 -30.21
N LYS A 78 -2.44 2.26 -29.39
CA LYS A 78 -1.36 3.16 -29.85
C LYS A 78 -0.41 2.47 -30.83
N ASP A 79 -0.22 1.16 -30.69
CA ASP A 79 0.55 0.33 -31.61
C ASP A 79 -0.21 0.01 -32.91
N GLY A 80 -1.44 0.52 -33.07
CA GLY A 80 -2.22 0.50 -34.31
C GLY A 80 -3.16 -0.70 -34.46
N HIS A 81 -3.42 -1.43 -33.38
CA HIS A 81 -4.42 -2.50 -33.36
C HIS A 81 -5.84 -1.93 -33.18
N SER A 82 -6.85 -2.57 -33.77
CA SER A 82 -8.26 -2.22 -33.56
C SER A 82 -8.87 -3.04 -32.41
N ILE A 83 -9.97 -2.58 -31.83
CA ILE A 83 -10.67 -3.33 -30.76
C ILE A 83 -11.15 -4.69 -31.28
N GLU A 84 -11.63 -4.75 -32.51
CA GLU A 84 -12.05 -5.99 -33.15
C GLU A 84 -10.87 -6.97 -33.27
N SER A 85 -9.69 -6.50 -33.67
CA SER A 85 -8.49 -7.35 -33.74
C SER A 85 -8.06 -7.89 -32.39
N ILE A 86 -8.22 -7.09 -31.33
CA ILE A 86 -7.93 -7.51 -29.94
C ILE A 86 -8.92 -8.60 -29.52
N LEU A 87 -10.22 -8.38 -29.75
CA LEU A 87 -11.28 -9.31 -29.36
C LEU A 87 -11.27 -10.63 -30.15
N GLN A 88 -10.90 -10.58 -31.42
CA GLN A 88 -10.84 -11.76 -32.30
C GLN A 88 -9.58 -12.59 -32.11
N ALA A 89 -8.57 -12.05 -31.42
CA ALA A 89 -7.37 -12.81 -31.09
C ALA A 89 -7.76 -13.99 -30.20
N ALA A 90 -7.49 -15.21 -30.68
CA ALA A 90 -7.71 -16.42 -29.91
C ALA A 90 -7.02 -16.28 -28.53
N ASN A 91 -7.68 -16.77 -27.47
CA ASN A 91 -7.05 -16.85 -26.16
C ASN A 91 -5.72 -17.59 -26.35
N PRO A 92 -4.56 -16.92 -26.20
CA PRO A 92 -3.35 -17.29 -26.89
C PRO A 92 -2.66 -18.56 -26.35
N GLY A 93 -3.35 -19.32 -25.48
CA GLY A 93 -2.76 -20.44 -24.75
C GLY A 93 -1.57 -20.02 -23.90
N ILE A 94 -1.40 -18.72 -23.65
CA ILE A 94 -0.32 -18.18 -22.80
C ILE A 94 -0.63 -18.64 -21.39
N ILE A 95 0.09 -19.67 -20.96
CA ILE A 95 0.04 -20.17 -19.59
C ILE A 95 0.64 -19.08 -18.71
N LEU A 96 -0.18 -18.57 -17.80
CA LEU A 96 0.29 -17.66 -16.76
C LEU A 96 0.94 -18.53 -15.67
N GLU A 97 2.26 -18.59 -15.64
CA GLU A 97 3.05 -19.38 -14.67
C GLU A 97 2.78 -18.90 -13.24
N PRO A 98 2.55 -19.76 -12.22
CA PRO A 98 2.23 -19.33 -10.86
C PRO A 98 3.31 -18.41 -10.25
N PRO A 99 2.93 -17.42 -9.42
CA PRO A 99 3.91 -16.49 -8.87
C PRO A 99 4.74 -17.14 -7.75
N LEU A 100 6.04 -16.84 -7.72
CA LEU A 100 6.89 -17.12 -6.57
C LEU A 100 6.93 -15.87 -5.69
N ILE A 101 6.15 -15.87 -4.62
CA ILE A 101 6.03 -14.72 -3.70
C ILE A 101 6.88 -15.00 -2.46
N THR A 102 7.90 -14.18 -2.23
CA THR A 102 8.85 -14.32 -1.13
C THR A 102 8.58 -13.33 0.02
N GLY A 103 7.93 -12.21 -0.28
CA GLY A 103 7.80 -11.07 0.63
C GLY A 103 9.13 -10.34 0.86
N GLU A 104 10.13 -10.55 0.00
CA GLU A 104 11.46 -9.99 0.15
C GLU A 104 11.54 -8.53 -0.33
N ILE A 105 12.22 -7.71 0.46
CA ILE A 105 12.60 -6.33 0.11
C ILE A 105 14.11 -6.30 -0.03
N ASP A 106 14.58 -5.92 -1.21
CA ASP A 106 15.98 -5.62 -1.47
C ASP A 106 16.29 -4.21 -0.93
N TYR A 107 17.06 -4.19 0.16
CA TYR A 107 17.51 -2.96 0.82
C TYR A 107 18.85 -2.44 0.29
N SER A 108 19.46 -3.11 -0.71
CA SER A 108 20.67 -2.61 -1.37
C SER A 108 20.38 -1.50 -2.39
N THR A 109 19.12 -1.38 -2.83
CA THR A 109 18.66 -0.33 -3.76
C THR A 109 18.15 0.91 -3.01
N THR A 110 18.16 2.06 -3.69
CA THR A 110 17.60 3.31 -3.17
C THR A 110 16.68 3.94 -4.22
N PRO A 111 15.35 3.95 -4.03
CA PRO A 111 14.63 3.41 -2.88
C PRO A 111 14.67 1.86 -2.82
N PRO A 112 14.51 1.25 -1.62
CA PRO A 112 14.39 -0.20 -1.49
C PRO A 112 13.28 -0.75 -2.37
N THR A 113 13.53 -1.93 -2.92
CA THR A 113 12.66 -2.51 -3.95
C THR A 113 12.08 -3.84 -3.50
N ARG A 114 10.78 -4.03 -3.68
CA ARG A 114 10.11 -5.31 -3.43
C ARG A 114 10.41 -6.25 -4.59
N ILE A 115 11.17 -7.32 -4.34
CA ILE A 115 11.67 -8.22 -5.38
C ILE A 115 10.50 -8.83 -6.17
N ASP A 116 9.45 -9.25 -5.47
CA ASP A 116 8.29 -9.85 -6.10
C ASP A 116 7.52 -8.86 -7.01
N ASN A 117 7.55 -7.55 -6.72
CA ASN A 117 6.93 -6.55 -7.59
C ASN A 117 7.71 -6.40 -8.91
N LEU A 118 9.06 -6.41 -8.86
CA LEU A 118 9.87 -6.41 -10.07
C LEU A 118 9.59 -7.62 -10.94
N TRP A 119 9.50 -8.80 -10.32
CA TRP A 119 9.15 -10.04 -11.02
C TRP A 119 7.75 -9.95 -11.64
N LEU A 120 6.77 -9.43 -10.90
CA LEU A 120 5.38 -9.27 -11.36
C LEU A 120 5.29 -8.33 -12.57
N ASP A 121 5.97 -7.19 -12.52
CA ASP A 121 5.98 -6.21 -13.61
C ASP A 121 6.68 -6.78 -14.85
N ALA A 122 7.84 -7.42 -14.68
CA ALA A 122 8.59 -8.05 -15.78
C ALA A 122 7.76 -9.15 -16.45
N ASN A 123 7.13 -10.04 -15.68
CA ASN A 123 6.28 -11.10 -16.20
C ASN A 123 5.06 -10.55 -16.93
N SER A 124 4.39 -9.56 -16.34
CA SER A 124 3.23 -8.93 -16.97
C SER A 124 3.60 -8.35 -18.33
N GLN A 125 4.72 -7.61 -18.38
CA GLN A 125 5.22 -7.00 -19.60
C GLN A 125 5.59 -8.05 -20.66
N GLU A 126 6.21 -9.16 -20.27
CA GLU A 126 6.51 -10.28 -21.18
C GLU A 126 5.22 -10.90 -21.76
N TYR A 127 4.22 -11.16 -20.91
CA TYR A 127 2.94 -11.71 -21.34
C TYR A 127 2.23 -10.81 -22.37
N ILE A 128 2.31 -9.49 -22.17
CA ILE A 128 1.77 -8.51 -23.10
C ILE A 128 2.53 -8.51 -24.41
N GLU A 129 3.87 -8.58 -24.38
CA GLU A 129 4.67 -8.63 -25.60
C GLU A 129 4.39 -9.90 -26.42
N ARG A 130 4.22 -11.04 -25.76
CA ARG A 130 3.80 -12.30 -26.40
C ARG A 130 2.42 -12.15 -27.05
N TYR A 131 1.48 -11.50 -26.36
CA TYR A 131 0.15 -11.22 -26.92
C TYR A 131 0.20 -10.25 -28.11
N CYS A 132 0.95 -9.13 -28.02
CA CYS A 132 1.12 -8.20 -29.13
C CYS A 132 1.75 -8.87 -30.36
N LYS A 133 2.70 -9.81 -30.18
CA LYS A 133 3.26 -10.60 -31.28
C LYS A 133 2.20 -11.44 -32.00
N LEU A 134 1.22 -11.98 -31.27
CA LEU A 134 0.11 -12.76 -31.85
C LEU A 134 -0.91 -11.90 -32.58
N LEU A 135 -1.11 -10.65 -32.12
CA LEU A 135 -1.89 -9.66 -32.86
C LEU A 135 -1.25 -9.26 -34.20
N GLY A 136 0.03 -9.58 -34.41
CA GLY A 136 0.78 -9.26 -35.62
C GLY A 136 1.21 -7.79 -35.69
N LYS A 137 1.47 -7.28 -36.89
CA LYS A 137 1.76 -5.85 -37.10
C LYS A 137 0.46 -5.06 -37.15
N GLY A 138 0.27 -4.12 -36.22
CA GLY A 138 -0.80 -3.15 -36.30
C GLY A 138 -0.73 -2.34 -37.62
N THR A 139 -1.89 -2.06 -38.21
CA THR A 139 -2.00 -1.14 -39.36
C THR A 139 -1.93 0.28 -38.83
N VAL A 140 -0.72 0.76 -38.52
CA VAL A 140 -0.54 2.10 -37.96
C VAL A 140 -0.90 3.16 -38.99
N ASN A 141 -2.11 3.73 -38.91
CA ASN A 141 -2.38 5.02 -39.53
C ASN A 141 -1.72 6.10 -38.66
N LYS A 142 -0.41 6.30 -38.83
CA LYS A 142 0.45 7.19 -38.00
C LYS A 142 -0.03 8.66 -37.95
N SER A 143 -1.02 9.02 -38.74
CA SER A 143 -1.66 10.33 -38.81
C SER A 143 -2.62 10.62 -37.65
N SER A 144 -3.18 9.61 -36.96
CA SER A 144 -4.17 9.84 -35.90
C SER A 144 -3.61 9.98 -34.48
N PHE A 145 -2.37 9.56 -34.23
CA PHE A 145 -1.73 9.62 -32.89
C PHE A 145 -0.63 10.69 -32.74
N LYS A 146 -0.17 11.29 -33.84
CA LYS A 146 0.79 12.42 -33.83
C LYS A 146 0.07 13.74 -33.53
N ALA A 147 -0.37 13.93 -32.30
CA ALA A 147 -0.55 15.25 -31.63
C ALA A 147 -1.46 15.11 -30.39
N LEU A 148 -1.06 14.32 -29.40
CA LEU A 148 -1.76 14.34 -28.11
C LEU A 148 -1.07 15.31 -27.18
N LYS A 149 -1.59 16.54 -27.14
CA LYS A 149 -1.27 17.53 -26.12
C LYS A 149 -1.75 17.04 -24.75
N LEU A 150 -1.12 17.52 -23.68
CA LEU A 150 -1.38 17.12 -22.29
C LEU A 150 -2.86 17.26 -21.89
N ASP A 151 -3.56 18.27 -22.44
CA ASP A 151 -4.98 18.55 -22.17
C ASP A 151 -5.93 17.47 -22.71
N THR A 152 -5.47 16.68 -23.68
CA THR A 152 -6.24 15.57 -24.25
C THR A 152 -6.14 14.30 -23.38
N TYR A 153 -5.05 14.13 -22.61
CA TYR A 153 -4.81 12.95 -21.78
C TYR A 153 -5.92 12.70 -20.75
N THR A 154 -6.46 13.76 -20.14
CA THR A 154 -7.56 13.66 -19.15
C THR A 154 -8.87 13.17 -19.78
N ASN A 155 -9.19 13.64 -20.99
CA ASN A 155 -10.37 13.20 -21.74
C ASN A 155 -10.20 11.75 -22.24
N TYR A 156 -8.98 11.38 -22.65
CA TYR A 156 -8.64 10.01 -23.01
C TYR A 156 -8.71 9.05 -21.82
N LYS A 157 -8.22 9.44 -20.65
CA LYS A 157 -8.28 8.62 -19.43
C LYS A 157 -9.73 8.26 -19.06
N LYS A 158 -10.68 9.18 -19.28
CA LYS A 158 -12.12 8.92 -19.10
C LYS A 158 -12.69 8.03 -20.20
N ALA A 159 -12.39 8.29 -21.47
CA ALA A 159 -12.89 7.49 -22.59
C ALA A 159 -12.41 6.02 -22.50
N TYR A 160 -11.13 5.81 -22.19
CA TYR A 160 -10.57 4.47 -22.03
C TYR A 160 -11.00 3.78 -20.73
N ALA A 161 -11.38 4.53 -19.69
CA ALA A 161 -11.97 3.93 -18.49
C ALA A 161 -13.30 3.24 -18.81
N SER A 162 -14.20 3.92 -19.52
CA SER A 162 -15.47 3.32 -19.95
C SER A 162 -15.25 2.13 -20.89
N LEU A 163 -14.29 2.23 -21.82
CA LEU A 163 -13.94 1.13 -22.71
C LEU A 163 -13.39 -0.07 -21.95
N ALA A 164 -12.46 0.14 -21.00
CA ALA A 164 -11.90 -0.93 -20.19
C ALA A 164 -12.96 -1.63 -19.34
N ARG A 165 -13.88 -0.87 -18.70
CA ARG A 165 -15.01 -1.46 -17.97
C ARG A 165 -15.90 -2.32 -18.86
N ALA A 166 -16.29 -1.79 -20.03
CA ALA A 166 -17.11 -2.53 -20.98
C ALA A 166 -16.38 -3.78 -21.48
N PHE A 167 -15.08 -3.66 -21.76
CA PHE A 167 -14.23 -4.78 -22.18
C PHE A 167 -14.21 -5.90 -21.14
N ILE A 168 -13.95 -5.57 -19.88
CA ILE A 168 -13.92 -6.52 -18.75
C ILE A 168 -15.29 -7.18 -18.58
N ALA A 169 -16.38 -6.40 -18.62
CA ALA A 169 -17.73 -6.92 -18.41
C ALA A 169 -18.20 -7.86 -19.53
N ILE A 170 -17.87 -7.54 -20.78
CA ILE A 170 -18.27 -8.33 -21.96
C ILE A 170 -17.35 -9.53 -22.16
N ASN A 171 -16.06 -9.39 -21.83
CA ASN A 171 -15.03 -10.39 -22.11
C ASN A 171 -14.25 -10.77 -20.83
N PRO A 172 -14.91 -11.40 -19.84
CA PRO A 172 -14.27 -11.77 -18.59
C PRO A 172 -13.15 -12.80 -18.80
N ASP A 173 -13.30 -13.71 -19.77
CA ASP A 173 -12.35 -14.79 -20.06
C ASP A 173 -11.27 -14.38 -21.08
N HIS A 174 -11.30 -13.13 -21.56
CA HIS A 174 -10.28 -12.64 -22.45
C HIS A 174 -8.92 -12.54 -21.75
N PHE A 175 -7.85 -12.86 -22.47
CA PHE A 175 -6.49 -12.87 -21.95
C PHE A 175 -6.11 -11.61 -21.16
N LEU A 176 -6.36 -10.42 -21.72
CA LEU A 176 -6.07 -9.15 -21.04
C LEU A 176 -6.82 -8.99 -19.71
N THR A 177 -8.07 -9.46 -19.64
CA THR A 177 -8.85 -9.44 -18.40
C THR A 177 -8.28 -10.41 -17.38
N GLN A 178 -7.95 -11.63 -17.80
CA GLN A 178 -7.35 -12.66 -16.93
C GLN A 178 -5.96 -12.25 -16.43
N LEU A 179 -5.13 -11.67 -17.29
CA LEU A 179 -3.82 -11.12 -16.92
C LEU A 179 -3.97 -9.99 -15.90
N ALA A 180 -4.95 -9.09 -16.08
CA ALA A 180 -5.21 -8.00 -15.15
C ALA A 180 -5.67 -8.51 -13.78
N ILE A 181 -6.64 -9.43 -13.75
CA ILE A 181 -7.11 -10.08 -12.51
C ILE A 181 -5.94 -10.73 -11.80
N ARG A 182 -5.15 -11.53 -12.53
CA ARG A 182 -3.98 -12.19 -11.98
C ARG A 182 -2.98 -11.18 -11.42
N HIS A 183 -2.60 -10.16 -12.18
CA HIS A 183 -1.63 -9.16 -11.75
C HIS A 183 -2.06 -8.49 -10.46
N VAL A 184 -3.31 -8.04 -10.39
CA VAL A 184 -3.85 -7.38 -9.20
C VAL A 184 -3.91 -8.31 -7.99
N ARG A 185 -4.29 -9.58 -8.19
CA ARG A 185 -4.31 -10.58 -7.11
C ARG A 185 -2.91 -10.86 -6.58
N THR A 186 -1.95 -11.11 -7.48
CA THR A 186 -0.55 -11.33 -7.11
C THR A 186 0.03 -10.11 -6.40
N TYR A 187 -0.27 -8.89 -6.87
CA TYR A 187 0.11 -7.66 -6.17
C TYR A 187 -0.39 -7.65 -4.72
N TYR A 188 -1.67 -7.97 -4.48
CA TYR A 188 -2.19 -8.01 -3.10
C TYR A 188 -1.62 -9.15 -2.26
N GLU A 189 -1.29 -10.29 -2.87
CA GLU A 189 -0.60 -11.39 -2.19
C GLU A 189 0.82 -10.97 -1.78
N ILE A 190 1.54 -10.25 -2.65
CA ILE A 190 2.84 -9.64 -2.32
C ILE A 190 2.70 -8.65 -1.17
N GLU A 191 1.78 -7.68 -1.26
CA GLU A 191 1.51 -6.71 -0.19
C GLU A 191 1.21 -7.42 1.14
N PHE A 192 0.42 -8.47 1.10
CA PHE A 192 0.08 -9.26 2.28
C PHE A 192 1.28 -10.00 2.88
N MET A 193 2.14 -10.57 2.03
CA MET A 193 3.36 -11.26 2.46
C MET A 193 4.37 -10.28 3.06
N VAL A 194 4.63 -9.16 2.36
CA VAL A 194 5.53 -8.11 2.84
C VAL A 194 5.02 -7.51 4.16
N ALA A 195 3.71 -7.25 4.27
CA ALA A 195 3.13 -6.77 5.53
C ALA A 195 3.07 -7.85 6.63
N GLY A 196 3.15 -9.13 6.26
CA GLY A 196 3.25 -10.23 7.19
C GLY A 196 4.65 -10.40 7.79
N THR A 197 5.70 -10.01 7.05
CA THR A 197 7.11 -10.19 7.44
C THR A 197 7.73 -8.94 8.07
N ASN A 198 7.04 -7.79 8.01
CA ASN A 198 7.55 -6.52 8.51
C ASN A 198 6.56 -5.83 9.47
N ILE A 199 7.10 -5.06 10.41
CA ILE A 199 6.34 -4.11 11.23
C ILE A 199 6.60 -2.72 10.67
N TYR A 200 5.53 -1.98 10.36
CA TYR A 200 5.61 -0.62 9.86
C TYR A 200 5.53 0.39 11.00
N PHE A 201 6.41 1.36 10.93
CA PHE A 201 6.41 2.54 11.76
C PHE A 201 6.50 3.79 10.91
N PHE A 202 6.06 4.90 11.48
CA PHE A 202 6.24 6.23 10.91
C PHE A 202 7.05 7.07 11.88
N ASP A 203 7.85 7.99 11.35
CA ASP A 203 8.25 9.13 12.15
C ASP A 203 7.05 10.04 12.45
N GLN A 204 7.27 11.07 13.28
CA GLN A 204 6.21 11.98 13.68
C GLN A 204 5.56 12.68 12.47
N GLN A 205 6.35 13.17 11.52
CA GLN A 205 5.85 13.92 10.37
C GLN A 205 4.98 13.03 9.48
N ASN A 206 5.44 11.82 9.17
CA ASN A 206 4.70 10.87 8.37
C ASN A 206 3.51 10.29 9.14
N MET A 207 3.55 10.20 10.46
CA MET A 207 2.37 9.85 11.26
C MET A 207 1.28 10.92 11.14
N ILE A 208 1.65 12.20 11.20
CA ILE A 208 0.71 13.32 10.99
C ILE A 208 0.00 13.20 9.65
N ILE A 209 0.75 12.92 8.59
CA ILE A 209 0.22 12.80 7.22
C ILE A 209 -0.74 11.62 7.10
N ASN A 210 -0.40 10.46 7.69
CA ASN A 210 -1.11 9.20 7.44
C ASN A 210 -2.22 8.88 8.46
N TYR A 211 -2.24 9.49 9.65
CA TYR A 211 -3.13 9.11 10.75
C TYR A 211 -4.61 9.12 10.37
N GLY A 212 -5.09 10.18 9.71
CA GLY A 212 -6.50 10.29 9.30
C GLY A 212 -6.94 9.17 8.35
N GLY A 213 -6.03 8.70 7.49
CA GLY A 213 -6.26 7.55 6.61
C GLY A 213 -6.50 6.27 7.41
N TYR A 214 -5.65 6.00 8.41
CA TYR A 214 -5.81 4.83 9.29
C TYR A 214 -7.07 4.88 10.15
N VAL A 215 -7.45 6.04 10.67
CA VAL A 215 -8.71 6.17 11.43
C VAL A 215 -9.89 5.79 10.53
N LYS A 216 -9.89 6.21 9.27
CA LYS A 216 -10.93 5.86 8.31
C LYS A 216 -10.95 4.36 7.96
N THR A 217 -9.80 3.78 7.64
CA THR A 217 -9.71 2.38 7.15
C THR A 217 -9.81 1.35 8.27
N ILE A 218 -9.14 1.56 9.41
CA ILE A 218 -9.10 0.59 10.53
C ILE A 218 -10.19 0.88 11.57
N GLY A 219 -10.44 2.15 11.86
CA GLY A 219 -11.39 2.59 12.88
C GLY A 219 -12.81 2.79 12.37
N GLY A 220 -13.01 2.78 11.05
CA GLY A 220 -14.29 3.16 10.44
C GLY A 220 -14.64 4.64 10.66
N GLY A 221 -13.63 5.50 10.85
CA GLY A 221 -13.79 6.93 11.15
C GLY A 221 -13.90 7.26 12.65
N LEU A 222 -13.84 6.26 13.53
CA LEU A 222 -14.03 6.41 14.97
C LEU A 222 -12.67 6.41 15.70
N TYR A 223 -12.30 7.54 16.28
CA TYR A 223 -11.00 7.73 16.94
C TYR A 223 -10.86 6.85 18.20
N GLU A 224 -11.93 6.67 18.96
CA GLU A 224 -11.96 5.86 20.19
C GLU A 224 -11.66 4.37 19.94
N LYS A 225 -11.82 3.91 18.69
CA LYS A 225 -11.45 2.55 18.27
C LYS A 225 -9.97 2.43 17.90
N MET A 226 -9.23 3.54 17.91
CA MET A 226 -7.85 3.61 17.49
C MET A 226 -6.92 3.76 18.69
N ALA A 227 -5.81 3.04 18.62
CA ALA A 227 -4.67 3.21 19.50
C ALA A 227 -3.47 3.68 18.68
N LEU A 228 -2.86 4.76 19.12
CA LEU A 228 -1.56 5.22 18.64
C LEU A 228 -0.50 4.64 19.56
N LEU A 229 0.44 3.90 18.99
CA LEU A 229 1.57 3.30 19.67
C LEU A 229 2.82 4.14 19.38
N ARG A 230 3.75 4.20 20.34
CA ARG A 230 5.11 4.70 20.10
C ARG A 230 6.15 3.78 20.71
N VAL A 231 7.31 3.73 20.08
CA VAL A 231 8.46 2.92 20.50
C VAL A 231 9.72 3.75 20.35
N HIS A 232 10.58 3.72 21.37
CA HIS A 232 11.85 4.43 21.32
C HIS A 232 12.79 3.80 20.27
N GLN A 233 13.53 4.61 19.52
CA GLN A 233 14.40 4.15 18.42
C GLN A 233 15.38 3.05 18.86
N SER A 234 15.92 3.15 20.09
CA SER A 234 16.84 2.15 20.65
C SER A 234 16.25 0.74 20.74
N ASN A 235 14.92 0.60 20.73
CA ASN A 235 14.21 -0.67 20.86
C ASN A 235 13.80 -1.28 19.50
N LEU A 236 14.06 -0.60 18.37
CA LEU A 236 13.60 -1.02 17.04
C LEU A 236 14.68 -1.76 16.23
N GLY A 237 15.93 -1.69 16.68
CA GLY A 237 17.08 -2.16 15.91
C GLY A 237 17.22 -1.40 14.58
N LYS A 238 17.63 -2.12 13.53
CA LYS A 238 17.79 -1.52 12.20
C LYS A 238 16.43 -1.32 11.52
N LEU A 239 16.16 -0.08 11.13
CA LEU A 239 14.99 0.32 10.37
C LEU A 239 15.33 0.44 8.89
N TYR A 240 14.36 0.14 8.03
CA TYR A 240 14.53 0.21 6.60
C TYR A 240 13.39 1.00 5.94
N PRO A 241 13.67 1.95 5.04
CA PRO A 241 12.60 2.70 4.39
C PRO A 241 11.76 1.81 3.48
N ASP A 242 10.46 2.05 3.42
CA ASP A 242 9.55 1.46 2.46
C ASP A 242 8.69 2.56 1.82
N SER A 243 9.16 3.07 0.68
CA SER A 243 8.50 4.15 -0.05
C SER A 243 7.11 3.77 -0.55
N ALA A 244 6.79 2.48 -0.66
CA ALA A 244 5.46 2.03 -1.09
C ALA A 244 4.38 2.27 -0.03
N GLN A 245 4.76 2.48 1.24
CA GLN A 245 3.83 2.68 2.36
C GLN A 245 3.93 4.11 2.92
N GLY A 246 3.91 5.11 2.04
CA GLY A 246 3.78 6.52 2.45
C GLY A 246 4.93 7.02 3.34
N ASN A 247 6.16 6.61 2.99
CA ASN A 247 7.40 6.87 3.74
C ASN A 247 7.46 6.20 5.12
N ALA A 248 6.74 5.09 5.32
CA ALA A 248 6.96 4.24 6.48
C ALA A 248 8.41 3.70 6.49
N VAL A 249 8.86 3.37 7.69
CA VAL A 249 10.03 2.52 7.91
C VAL A 249 9.57 1.16 8.44
N THR A 250 10.32 0.13 8.10
CA THR A 250 10.04 -1.25 8.45
C THR A 250 11.08 -1.80 9.40
N SER A 251 10.63 -2.66 10.33
CA SER A 251 11.51 -3.52 11.12
C SER A 251 11.05 -4.97 11.01
N LYS A 252 12.02 -5.88 10.93
CA LYS A 252 11.79 -7.33 11.07
C LYS A 252 11.89 -7.79 12.52
N ASN A 253 12.41 -6.94 13.41
CA ASN A 253 12.60 -7.27 14.81
C ASN A 253 11.30 -7.11 15.58
N SER A 254 10.94 -8.12 16.35
CA SER A 254 9.84 -7.99 17.30
C SER A 254 10.19 -6.99 18.40
N VAL A 255 9.22 -6.16 18.79
CA VAL A 255 9.31 -5.19 19.88
C VAL A 255 8.52 -5.72 21.08
N PRO A 256 9.14 -5.91 22.26
CA PRO A 256 8.43 -6.41 23.43
C PRO A 256 7.44 -5.37 23.97
N ALA A 257 6.36 -5.83 24.62
CA ALA A 257 5.34 -4.96 25.18
C ALA A 257 5.87 -3.94 26.21
N THR A 258 6.96 -4.27 26.90
CA THR A 258 7.63 -3.37 27.87
C THR A 258 8.29 -2.17 27.20
N ALA A 259 8.54 -2.21 25.89
CA ALA A 259 9.13 -1.12 25.12
C ALA A 259 8.09 -0.29 24.35
N ILE A 260 6.79 -0.60 24.52
CA ILE A 260 5.70 0.02 23.78
C ILE A 260 4.90 0.91 24.73
N GLU A 261 4.69 2.15 24.31
CA GLU A 261 3.75 3.07 24.94
C GLU A 261 2.57 3.33 23.99
N PHE A 262 1.41 3.68 24.53
CA PHE A 262 0.22 3.92 23.73
C PHE A 262 -0.67 5.02 24.29
N ILE A 263 -1.52 5.55 23.40
CA ILE A 263 -2.68 6.40 23.70
C ILE A 263 -3.87 5.87 22.89
N ILE A 264 -5.06 5.86 23.50
CA ILE A 264 -6.32 5.54 22.82
C ILE A 264 -7.05 6.83 22.49
N GLY A 265 -7.71 6.90 21.32
CA GLY A 265 -8.65 7.99 21.06
C GLY A 265 -8.02 9.32 20.66
N ALA A 266 -6.76 9.33 20.21
CA ALA A 266 -6.11 10.56 19.75
C ALA A 266 -6.93 11.22 18.62
N SER A 267 -7.32 12.49 18.80
CA SER A 267 -8.08 13.22 17.78
C SER A 267 -7.17 13.60 16.60
N LEU A 268 -7.74 13.74 15.40
CA LEU A 268 -6.99 14.21 14.24
C LEU A 268 -6.35 15.59 14.48
N GLU A 269 -7.03 16.49 15.18
CA GLU A 269 -6.49 17.81 15.53
C GLU A 269 -5.25 17.71 16.43
N SER A 270 -5.31 16.88 17.49
CA SER A 270 -4.17 16.68 18.40
C SER A 270 -2.96 16.05 17.72
N VAL A 271 -3.19 15.18 16.73
CA VAL A 271 -2.13 14.61 15.89
C VAL A 271 -1.58 15.68 14.95
N ASN A 272 -2.43 16.38 14.20
CA ASN A 272 -2.01 17.36 13.20
C ASN A 272 -1.23 18.55 13.79
N THR A 273 -1.62 18.99 14.98
CA THR A 273 -0.92 20.05 15.73
C THR A 273 0.34 19.55 16.43
N GLY A 274 0.55 18.23 16.47
CA GLY A 274 1.66 17.58 17.17
C GLY A 274 1.52 17.54 18.69
N THR A 275 0.43 18.09 19.25
CA THR A 275 0.19 18.17 20.70
C THR A 275 0.23 16.80 21.36
N ILE A 276 -0.30 15.76 20.70
CA ILE A 276 -0.34 14.40 21.25
C ILE A 276 1.05 13.77 21.44
N PHE A 277 2.02 14.15 20.61
CA PHE A 277 3.37 13.57 20.66
C PHE A 277 4.19 14.12 21.83
N ASN A 278 4.02 15.41 22.13
CA ASN A 278 4.76 16.12 23.16
C ASN A 278 4.08 16.07 24.53
N ASN A 279 2.74 16.20 24.55
CA ASN A 279 1.96 16.42 25.76
C ASN A 279 0.92 15.32 26.00
N GLY A 280 0.92 14.26 25.18
CA GLY A 280 0.02 13.13 25.38
C GLY A 280 0.33 12.38 26.68
N GLU A 281 -0.71 11.88 27.33
CA GLU A 281 -0.57 10.98 28.47
C GLU A 281 -0.28 9.56 27.96
N TRP A 282 0.98 9.28 27.65
CA TRP A 282 1.41 7.99 27.14
C TRP A 282 1.47 6.95 28.26
N HIS A 283 0.85 5.81 28.03
CA HIS A 283 0.84 4.71 28.98
C HIS A 283 1.72 3.56 28.50
N ALA A 284 2.53 3.00 29.40
CA ALA A 284 3.27 1.77 29.12
C ALA A 284 2.29 0.61 28.90
N LEU A 285 2.41 -0.11 27.78
CA LEU A 285 1.50 -1.21 27.46
C LEU A 285 1.60 -2.38 28.46
N SER A 286 2.75 -2.53 29.11
CA SER A 286 2.98 -3.54 30.14
C SER A 286 2.13 -3.32 31.41
N THR A 287 1.71 -2.09 31.72
CA THR A 287 1.09 -1.74 33.01
C THR A 287 -0.44 -1.79 33.00
N ILE A 288 -1.08 -1.78 31.83
CA ILE A 288 -2.55 -1.78 31.76
C ILE A 288 -3.13 -3.15 32.14
N SER A 289 -4.13 -3.22 33.01
CA SER A 289 -4.81 -4.49 33.31
C SER A 289 -5.73 -4.92 32.16
N PHE A 290 -5.99 -6.24 32.06
CA PHE A 290 -6.87 -6.76 31.01
C PHE A 290 -8.31 -6.24 31.14
N THR A 291 -8.79 -6.03 32.36
CA THR A 291 -10.11 -5.46 32.65
C THR A 291 -10.26 -4.06 32.07
N LYS A 292 -9.23 -3.21 32.20
CA LYS A 292 -9.25 -1.85 31.64
C LYS A 292 -9.21 -1.84 30.10
N LEU A 293 -8.50 -2.78 29.48
CA LEU A 293 -8.54 -2.92 28.01
C LEU A 293 -9.92 -3.36 27.50
N SER A 294 -10.63 -4.21 28.24
CA SER A 294 -11.99 -4.63 27.87
C SER A 294 -13.04 -3.52 28.01
N GLU A 295 -12.84 -2.53 28.89
CA GLU A 295 -13.73 -1.36 29.01
C GLU A 295 -13.72 -0.49 27.74
N HIS A 296 -12.62 -0.51 26.99
CA HIS A 296 -12.49 0.21 25.71
C HIS A 296 -12.92 -0.63 24.49
N LEU A 297 -13.25 -1.91 24.69
CA LEU A 297 -13.84 -2.73 23.63
C LEU A 297 -15.36 -2.53 23.65
N PRO A 298 -16.00 -2.20 22.51
CA PRO A 298 -17.46 -2.24 22.47
C PRO A 298 -17.90 -3.62 22.93
N ALA A 299 -18.90 -3.67 23.83
CA ALA A 299 -19.49 -4.92 24.30
C ALA A 299 -19.74 -5.80 23.08
N ILE A 300 -19.05 -6.95 22.99
CA ILE A 300 -19.26 -7.90 21.91
C ILE A 300 -20.66 -8.45 22.13
N THR A 301 -21.67 -7.79 21.56
CA THR A 301 -23.00 -8.38 21.41
C THR A 301 -22.80 -9.58 20.51
N LYS A 302 -22.93 -10.77 21.10
CA LYS A 302 -22.97 -12.04 20.37
C LYS A 302 -24.11 -11.92 19.34
N SER A 303 -23.75 -11.79 18.07
CA SER A 303 -24.65 -12.04 16.92
C SER A 303 -24.54 -13.50 16.52
#